data_AF-A0A938SCN9-F1
#
_entry.id   AF-A0A938SCN9-F1
#
_cell.length_a   1.000
_cell.length_b   1.000
_cell.length_c   1.000
_cell.angle_alpha   90.00
_cell.angle_beta   90.00
_cell.angle_gamma   90.00
#
_symmetry.space_group_name_H-M   'P 1'
#
loop_
_entity.id
_entity.type
_entity.pdbx_description
1 polymer ?
#
loop_
_entity_poly.entity_id
_entity_poly.type
_entity_poly.pdbx_seq_one_letter_code
_entity_poly.pdbx_strand_id
1 'polypeptide(L)'
;PSVWLRGLIQAPPGRAVAYVDWSQQEFGIAAALSGDGKMQAAYASGDPYLAFAIQAGAAPAGATKATHGAVRDLYKTCALGVKFGMGADSLAQRIGRPVLAARDLLHDHRRTYREFWQWSDAAADEFALNGKLWTVFGWPLHADAGDGARTARNFPMQANGAEMMRIAASHMTEAGIEVCCPVHDAFLIEADAQDIDAAVEAARSCMARASADVLAGFTLRSDATVYAHPTRYSDPRGVRMWETVMGLLGGCAPTHLQCASTHLQCAPARQGFL
;
A
#
# COMPACT_ATOMS: atom_id res chain seq x y z
N PRO A 1 7.27 2.81 -16.77
CA PRO A 1 7.40 1.42 -16.30
C PRO A 1 6.65 0.44 -17.20
N SER A 2 7.23 -0.74 -17.40
CA SER A 2 6.72 -1.86 -18.21
C SER A 2 5.59 -2.64 -17.49
N VAL A 3 4.63 -1.92 -16.91
CA VAL A 3 3.53 -2.48 -16.11
C VAL A 3 2.69 -3.49 -16.90
N TRP A 4 2.62 -3.33 -18.22
CA TRP A 4 1.93 -4.24 -19.14
C TRP A 4 2.49 -5.67 -19.13
N LEU A 5 3.76 -5.87 -18.74
CA LEU A 5 4.38 -7.21 -18.67
C LEU A 5 3.72 -8.12 -17.63
N ARG A 6 2.98 -7.56 -16.66
CA ARG A 6 2.22 -8.36 -15.67
C ARG A 6 1.25 -9.33 -16.35
N GLY A 7 0.70 -8.96 -17.51
CA GLY A 7 -0.19 -9.81 -18.31
C GLY A 7 0.44 -11.13 -18.78
N LEU A 8 1.77 -11.26 -18.73
CA LEU A 8 2.45 -12.52 -19.03
C LEU A 8 2.20 -13.58 -17.95
N ILE A 9 1.81 -13.17 -16.73
CA ILE A 9 1.51 -14.08 -15.62
C ILE A 9 0.06 -14.57 -15.75
N GLN A 10 -0.08 -15.89 -15.83
CA GLN A 10 -1.36 -16.60 -15.92
C GLN A 10 -1.24 -17.89 -15.14
N ALA A 11 -2.23 -18.19 -14.30
CA ALA A 11 -2.31 -19.50 -13.65
C ALA A 11 -2.55 -20.59 -14.71
N PRO A 12 -2.05 -21.82 -14.50
CA PRO A 12 -2.42 -22.95 -15.37
C PRO A 12 -3.90 -23.34 -15.21
N PRO A 13 -4.47 -24.16 -16.11
CA PRO A 13 -5.85 -24.63 -16.00
C PRO A 13 -6.14 -25.29 -14.64
N GLY A 14 -7.27 -24.93 -14.02
CA GLY A 14 -7.68 -25.42 -12.69
C GLY A 14 -7.10 -24.64 -11.50
N ARG A 15 -6.20 -23.68 -11.76
CA ARG A 15 -5.50 -22.90 -10.74
C ARG A 15 -5.85 -21.42 -10.81
N ALA A 16 -5.53 -20.68 -9.76
CA ALA A 16 -5.70 -19.24 -9.65
C ALA A 16 -4.52 -18.60 -8.93
N VAL A 17 -4.20 -17.35 -9.31
CA VAL A 17 -3.24 -16.51 -8.59
C VAL A 17 -3.97 -15.38 -7.87
N ALA A 18 -3.47 -14.99 -6.70
CA ALA A 18 -3.97 -13.84 -5.96
C ALA A 18 -2.84 -12.87 -5.61
N TYR A 19 -3.08 -11.59 -5.85
CA TYR A 19 -2.22 -10.49 -5.43
C TYR A 19 -2.77 -9.95 -4.10
N VAL A 20 -2.01 -10.11 -3.01
CA VAL A 20 -2.40 -9.71 -1.65
C VAL A 20 -1.45 -8.63 -1.15
N ASP A 21 -1.97 -7.44 -0.89
CA ASP A 21 -1.20 -6.20 -0.68
C ASP A 21 -1.58 -5.52 0.63
N TRP A 22 -0.62 -4.97 1.36
CA TRP A 22 -0.92 -4.15 2.53
C TRP A 22 -1.53 -2.81 2.10
N SER A 23 -2.69 -2.47 2.64
CA SER A 23 -3.33 -1.18 2.38
C SER A 23 -2.49 -0.07 3.00
N GLN A 24 -1.75 0.68 2.18
CA GLN A 24 -0.94 1.84 2.59
C GLN A 24 0.08 1.50 3.69
N GLN A 25 0.86 0.41 3.50
CA GLN A 25 1.78 -0.16 4.48
C GLN A 25 2.61 0.90 5.24
N GLU A 26 3.40 1.70 4.53
CA GLU A 26 4.26 2.71 5.16
C GLU A 26 3.49 3.78 5.97
N PHE A 27 2.22 4.08 5.63
CA PHE A 27 1.42 5.04 6.41
C PHE A 27 1.00 4.41 7.73
N GLY A 28 0.58 3.14 7.69
CA GLY A 28 0.24 2.36 8.88
C GLY A 28 1.44 2.19 9.80
N ILE A 29 2.62 1.86 9.25
CA ILE A 29 3.87 1.75 10.03
C ILE A 29 4.22 3.09 10.68
N ALA A 30 4.18 4.20 9.94
CA ALA A 30 4.43 5.52 10.50
C ALA A 30 3.45 5.88 11.62
N ALA A 31 2.16 5.59 11.46
CA ALA A 31 1.14 5.82 12.47
C ALA A 31 1.38 4.98 13.74
N ALA A 32 1.73 3.71 13.58
CA ALA A 32 1.98 2.81 14.70
C ALA A 32 3.27 3.17 15.45
N LEU A 33 4.40 3.29 14.75
CA LEU A 33 5.71 3.53 15.38
C LEU A 33 5.85 4.91 16.00
N SER A 34 5.17 5.92 15.45
CA SER A 34 5.15 7.26 16.06
C SER A 34 4.21 7.38 17.25
N GLY A 35 3.25 6.46 17.41
CA GLY A 35 2.19 6.57 18.42
C GLY A 35 1.19 7.71 18.17
N ASP A 36 1.18 8.32 16.98
CA ASP A 36 0.31 9.44 16.66
C ASP A 36 -1.16 8.98 16.52
N GLY A 37 -1.97 9.26 17.55
CA GLY A 37 -3.36 8.81 17.60
C GLY A 37 -4.24 9.34 16.46
N LYS A 38 -3.95 10.53 15.92
CA LYS A 38 -4.69 11.08 14.78
C LYS A 38 -4.32 10.36 13.49
N MET A 39 -3.04 10.07 13.31
CA MET A 39 -2.54 9.32 12.16
C MET A 39 -3.05 7.87 12.19
N GLN A 40 -3.12 7.23 13.37
CA GLN A 40 -3.72 5.91 13.54
C GLN A 40 -5.22 5.92 13.23
N ALA A 41 -5.96 6.93 13.70
CA ALA A 41 -7.37 7.11 13.36
C ALA A 41 -7.57 7.36 11.85
N ALA A 42 -6.68 8.15 11.24
CA ALA A 42 -6.70 8.37 9.79
C ALA A 42 -6.47 7.06 9.03
N TYR A 43 -5.51 6.24 9.46
CA TYR A 43 -5.31 4.91 8.89
C TYR A 43 -6.57 4.04 9.04
N ALA A 44 -7.15 3.97 10.24
CA ALA A 44 -8.33 3.17 10.56
C ALA A 44 -9.58 3.56 9.73
N SER A 45 -9.66 4.80 9.25
CA SER A 45 -10.78 5.29 8.42
C SER A 45 -10.93 4.60 7.06
N GLY A 46 -9.91 3.85 6.59
CA GLY A 46 -9.88 3.26 5.25
C GLY A 46 -9.33 4.20 4.16
N ASP A 47 -9.39 5.51 4.37
CA ASP A 47 -8.85 6.51 3.45
C ASP A 47 -8.02 7.57 4.21
N PRO A 48 -6.76 7.25 4.58
CA PRO A 48 -5.93 8.12 5.40
C PRO A 48 -5.72 9.51 4.79
N TYR A 49 -5.81 9.64 3.47
CA TYR A 49 -5.60 10.91 2.77
C TYR A 49 -6.80 11.84 2.89
N LEU A 50 -8.02 11.29 2.79
CA LEU A 50 -9.23 12.07 3.01
C LEU A 50 -9.41 12.40 4.50
N ALA A 51 -9.10 11.45 5.38
CA ALA A 51 -9.09 11.68 6.82
C ALA A 51 -8.09 12.79 7.20
N PHE A 52 -6.88 12.79 6.61
CA PHE A 52 -5.93 13.87 6.77
C PHE A 52 -6.53 15.24 6.37
N ALA A 53 -7.18 15.32 5.20
CA ALA A 53 -7.82 16.56 4.75
C ALA A 53 -8.89 17.07 5.71
N ILE A 54 -9.69 16.16 6.28
CA ILE A 54 -10.73 16.50 7.27
C ILE A 54 -10.10 16.98 8.57
N GLN A 55 -9.10 16.25 9.09
CA GLN A 55 -8.42 16.59 10.34
C GLN A 55 -7.63 17.91 10.25
N ALA A 56 -7.14 18.26 9.06
CA ALA A 56 -6.47 19.54 8.79
C ALA A 56 -7.45 20.72 8.66
N GLY A 57 -8.74 20.45 8.45
CA GLY A 57 -9.79 21.44 8.22
C GLY A 57 -9.99 21.84 6.75
N ALA A 58 -9.43 21.10 5.80
CA ALA A 58 -9.56 21.36 4.35
C ALA A 58 -10.76 20.66 3.71
N ALA A 59 -11.43 19.76 4.44
CA ALA A 59 -12.68 19.14 4.03
C ALA A 59 -13.64 19.00 5.23
N PRO A 60 -14.95 19.11 5.03
CA PRO A 60 -15.93 18.94 6.12
C PRO A 60 -16.04 17.48 6.56
N ALA A 61 -16.55 17.27 7.78
CA ALA A 61 -16.96 15.93 8.22
C ALA A 61 -17.99 15.33 7.24
N GLY A 62 -17.83 14.06 6.88
CA GLY A 62 -18.68 13.39 5.88
C GLY A 62 -18.25 13.61 4.43
N ALA A 63 -17.15 14.33 4.17
CA ALA A 63 -16.55 14.37 2.85
C ALA A 63 -16.23 12.96 2.33
N THR A 64 -16.44 12.76 1.04
CA THR A 64 -16.20 11.48 0.34
C THR A 64 -15.30 11.70 -0.87
N LYS A 65 -14.73 10.63 -1.42
CA LYS A 65 -13.97 10.70 -2.68
C LYS A 65 -14.78 11.29 -3.84
N ALA A 66 -16.10 11.06 -3.88
CA ALA A 66 -16.99 11.59 -4.90
C ALA A 66 -17.21 13.10 -4.77
N THR A 67 -17.30 13.62 -3.55
CA THR A 67 -17.57 15.05 -3.29
C THR A 67 -16.30 15.90 -3.21
N HIS A 68 -15.21 15.33 -2.71
CA HIS A 68 -13.96 16.06 -2.40
C HIS A 68 -12.70 15.35 -2.95
N GLY A 69 -12.83 14.65 -4.10
CA GLY A 69 -11.73 13.90 -4.72
C GLY A 69 -10.47 14.75 -5.01
N ALA A 70 -10.63 15.98 -5.49
CA ALA A 70 -9.51 16.88 -5.77
C ALA A 70 -8.74 17.28 -4.49
N VAL A 71 -9.46 17.54 -3.38
CA VAL A 71 -8.84 17.85 -2.09
C VAL A 71 -8.12 16.62 -1.55
N ARG A 72 -8.75 15.45 -1.61
CA ARG A 72 -8.15 14.17 -1.24
C ARG A 72 -6.84 13.93 -1.98
N ASP A 73 -6.81 14.12 -3.30
CA ASP A 73 -5.63 13.83 -4.12
C ASP A 73 -4.48 14.82 -3.86
N LEU A 74 -4.80 16.07 -3.52
CA LEU A 74 -3.82 17.05 -3.06
C LEU A 74 -3.17 16.60 -1.74
N TYR A 75 -4.00 16.22 -0.77
CA TYR A 75 -3.57 15.75 0.54
C TYR A 75 -2.84 14.40 0.47
N LYS A 76 -3.23 13.53 -0.47
CA LYS A 76 -2.52 12.28 -0.79
C LYS A 76 -1.11 12.56 -1.28
N THR A 77 -0.95 13.50 -2.22
CA THR A 77 0.36 13.88 -2.75
C THR A 77 1.26 14.42 -1.64
N CYS A 78 0.71 15.26 -0.74
CA CYS A 78 1.44 15.75 0.43
C CYS A 78 1.86 14.61 1.37
N ALA A 79 0.92 13.77 1.83
CA ALA A 79 1.20 12.69 2.78
C ALA A 79 2.21 11.67 2.22
N LEU A 80 2.16 11.35 0.93
CA LEU A 80 3.15 10.51 0.28
C LEU A 80 4.51 11.22 0.15
N GLY A 81 4.53 12.52 -0.14
CA GLY A 81 5.76 13.31 -0.24
C GLY A 81 6.49 13.44 1.10
N VAL A 82 5.76 13.64 2.20
CA VAL A 82 6.33 13.80 3.55
C VAL A 82 7.17 12.59 3.96
N LYS A 83 6.72 11.36 3.64
CA LYS A 83 7.47 10.12 3.93
C LYS A 83 8.86 10.08 3.29
N PHE A 84 9.06 10.79 2.19
CA PHE A 84 10.34 10.89 1.47
C PHE A 84 11.08 12.19 1.79
N GLY A 85 10.72 12.91 2.85
CA GLY A 85 11.32 14.20 3.20
C GLY A 85 11.23 15.22 2.07
N MET A 86 10.13 15.22 1.31
CA MET A 86 9.92 16.11 0.18
C MET A 86 9.77 17.56 0.67
N GLY A 87 10.62 18.45 0.15
CA GLY A 87 10.53 19.88 0.40
C GLY A 87 9.41 20.56 -0.39
N ALA A 88 9.11 21.81 -0.02
CA ALA A 88 8.02 22.58 -0.61
C ALA A 88 8.16 22.76 -2.14
N ASP A 89 9.37 22.98 -2.66
CA ASP A 89 9.58 23.19 -4.09
C ASP A 89 9.25 21.94 -4.92
N SER A 90 9.72 20.77 -4.49
CA SER A 90 9.41 19.49 -5.13
C SER A 90 7.93 19.15 -5.02
N LEU A 91 7.30 19.45 -3.87
CA LEU A 91 5.86 19.26 -3.69
C LEU A 91 5.07 20.19 -4.62
N ALA A 92 5.47 21.46 -4.73
CA ALA A 92 4.84 22.47 -5.59
C ALA A 92 4.81 22.03 -7.06
N GLN A 93 5.94 21.52 -7.56
CA GLN A 93 6.04 20.94 -8.91
C GLN A 93 5.07 19.77 -9.08
N ARG A 94 4.99 18.88 -8.09
CA ARG A 94 4.16 17.67 -8.17
C ARG A 94 2.66 17.94 -8.11
N ILE A 95 2.25 18.98 -7.37
CA ILE A 95 0.84 19.40 -7.28
C ILE A 95 0.46 20.43 -8.36
N GLY A 96 1.42 20.96 -9.12
CA GLY A 96 1.18 22.01 -10.12
C GLY A 96 0.67 23.32 -9.52
N ARG A 97 1.12 23.69 -8.32
CA ARG A 97 0.68 24.93 -7.61
C ARG A 97 1.90 25.75 -7.13
N PRO A 98 1.72 27.03 -6.76
CA PRO A 98 2.81 27.84 -6.21
C PRO A 98 3.43 27.23 -4.96
N VAL A 99 4.71 27.53 -4.73
CA VAL A 99 5.48 27.04 -3.56
C VAL A 99 4.79 27.38 -2.24
N LEU A 100 4.12 28.52 -2.14
CA LEU A 100 3.35 28.89 -0.95
C LEU A 100 2.27 27.84 -0.61
N ALA A 101 1.50 27.39 -1.60
CA ALA A 101 0.46 26.37 -1.39
C ALA A 101 1.06 25.02 -0.95
N ALA A 102 2.25 24.67 -1.44
CA ALA A 102 2.97 23.48 -1.00
C ALA A 102 3.48 23.62 0.45
N ARG A 103 3.98 24.80 0.83
CA ARG A 103 4.38 25.10 2.22
C ARG A 103 3.19 24.97 3.18
N ASP A 104 2.03 25.50 2.80
CA ASP A 104 0.82 25.41 3.61
C ASP A 104 0.39 23.96 3.84
N LEU A 105 0.43 23.10 2.79
CA LEU A 105 0.12 21.67 2.92
C LEU A 105 1.10 20.92 3.84
N LEU A 106 2.39 21.22 3.76
CA LEU A 106 3.40 20.64 4.64
C LEU A 106 3.18 21.10 6.09
N HIS A 107 2.85 22.38 6.27
CA HIS A 107 2.50 22.93 7.57
C HIS A 107 1.23 22.29 8.15
N ASP A 108 0.20 22.06 7.34
CA ASP A 108 -1.00 21.32 7.74
C ASP A 108 -0.67 19.90 8.20
N HIS A 109 0.18 19.18 7.47
CA HIS A 109 0.62 17.85 7.92
C HIS A 109 1.34 17.92 9.26
N ARG A 110 2.24 18.90 9.42
CA ARG A 110 3.02 19.09 10.66
C ARG A 110 2.18 19.51 11.86
N ARG A 111 1.16 20.32 11.64
CA ARG A 111 0.19 20.73 12.66
C ARG A 111 -0.77 19.61 13.04
N THR A 112 -1.12 18.75 12.08
CA THR A 112 -2.11 17.68 12.25
C THR A 112 -1.52 16.47 12.96
N TYR A 113 -0.35 15.99 12.51
CA TYR A 113 0.32 14.79 13.01
C TYR A 113 1.61 15.16 13.78
N ARG A 114 1.46 15.73 14.98
CA ARG A 114 2.59 16.34 15.71
C ARG A 114 3.53 15.29 16.27
N GLU A 115 2.97 14.24 16.83
CA GLU A 115 3.67 13.11 17.42
C GLU A 115 4.47 12.37 16.33
N PHE A 116 3.90 12.22 15.13
CA PHE A 116 4.64 11.73 13.96
C PHE A 116 5.89 12.56 13.66
N TRP A 117 5.78 13.89 13.64
CA TRP A 117 6.93 14.73 13.32
C TRP A 117 7.97 14.77 14.44
N GLN A 118 7.55 14.70 15.71
CA GLN A 118 8.48 14.57 16.83
C GLN A 118 9.29 13.28 16.71
N TRP A 119 8.61 12.15 16.44
CA TRP A 119 9.25 10.86 16.21
C TRP A 119 10.18 10.88 14.97
N SER A 120 9.72 11.45 13.87
CA SER A 120 10.48 11.52 12.61
C SER A 120 11.72 12.40 12.73
N ASP A 121 11.61 13.55 13.40
CA ASP A 121 12.75 14.44 13.65
C ASP A 121 13.74 13.80 14.65
N ALA A 122 13.25 13.11 15.69
CA ALA A 122 14.11 12.36 16.61
C ALA A 122 14.93 11.26 15.90
N ALA A 123 14.33 10.54 14.94
CA ALA A 123 15.07 9.57 14.12
C ALA A 123 16.16 10.23 13.26
N ALA A 124 15.89 11.43 12.73
CA ALA A 124 16.90 12.19 11.99
C ALA A 124 18.04 12.66 12.88
N ASP A 125 17.74 13.15 14.08
CA ASP A 125 18.72 13.61 15.05
C ASP A 125 19.58 12.45 15.57
N GLU A 126 18.97 11.30 15.91
CA GLU A 126 19.67 10.08 16.32
C GLU A 126 20.67 9.62 15.25
N PHE A 127 20.23 9.60 13.99
CA PHE A 127 21.10 9.21 12.89
C PHE A 127 22.22 10.22 12.64
N ALA A 128 21.97 11.52 12.79
CA ALA A 128 22.99 12.56 12.63
C ALA A 128 24.04 12.53 13.75
N LEU A 129 23.63 12.18 14.98
CA LEU A 129 24.52 12.14 16.14
C LEU A 129 25.31 10.83 16.21
N ASN A 130 24.66 9.69 15.97
CA ASN A 130 25.23 8.36 16.22
C ASN A 130 25.57 7.60 14.94
N GLY A 131 25.16 8.09 13.77
CA GLY A 131 25.43 7.46 12.48
C GLY A 131 24.75 6.10 12.30
N LYS A 132 23.75 5.77 13.13
CA LYS A 132 23.05 4.49 13.10
C LYS A 132 21.56 4.63 13.42
N LEU A 133 20.76 3.73 12.87
CA LEU A 133 19.36 3.50 13.24
C LEU A 133 19.09 2.00 13.26
N TRP A 134 17.98 1.59 13.86
CA TRP A 134 17.58 0.19 13.93
C TRP A 134 16.09 0.03 13.62
N THR A 135 15.72 -1.11 13.04
CA THR A 135 14.34 -1.58 13.03
C THR A 135 13.92 -2.11 14.40
N VAL A 136 12.64 -2.46 14.56
CA VAL A 136 12.09 -3.02 15.80
C VAL A 136 12.83 -4.30 16.22
N PHE A 137 13.18 -5.17 15.27
CA PHE A 137 13.98 -6.37 15.56
C PHE A 137 15.50 -6.19 15.41
N GLY A 138 15.97 -4.94 15.35
CA GLY A 138 17.38 -4.61 15.49
C GLY A 138 18.21 -4.66 14.21
N TRP A 139 17.59 -4.73 13.03
CA TRP A 139 18.31 -4.58 11.76
C TRP A 139 18.90 -3.17 11.65
N PRO A 140 20.23 -3.02 11.53
CA PRO A 140 20.85 -1.71 11.58
C PRO A 140 20.90 -1.03 10.21
N LEU A 141 20.73 0.29 10.20
CA LEU A 141 21.26 1.19 9.19
C LEU A 141 22.54 1.81 9.73
N HIS A 142 23.59 1.87 8.92
CA HIS A 142 24.80 2.62 9.20
C HIS A 142 24.89 3.78 8.21
N ALA A 143 25.33 4.95 8.68
CA ALA A 143 25.46 6.12 7.83
C ALA A 143 26.60 5.93 6.82
N ASP A 144 26.26 6.11 5.54
CA ASP A 144 27.23 6.18 4.45
C ASP A 144 27.33 7.61 3.88
N ALA A 145 28.35 7.84 3.07
CA ALA A 145 28.55 9.14 2.42
C ALA A 145 27.33 9.49 1.52
N GLY A 146 26.66 10.60 1.85
CA GLY A 146 25.48 11.06 1.13
C GLY A 146 24.15 10.74 1.82
N ASP A 147 24.17 9.94 2.87
CA ASP A 147 23.01 9.79 3.74
C ASP A 147 22.78 11.05 4.57
N GLY A 148 21.50 11.33 4.83
CA GLY A 148 21.11 12.46 5.64
C GLY A 148 19.71 12.27 6.19
N ALA A 149 19.11 13.37 6.64
CA ALA A 149 17.82 13.34 7.31
C ALA A 149 16.68 12.75 6.46
N ARG A 150 16.82 12.68 5.13
CA ARG A 150 15.86 11.98 4.26
C ARG A 150 15.93 10.46 4.45
N THR A 151 17.14 9.89 4.39
CA THR A 151 17.37 8.46 4.64
C THR A 151 16.87 8.08 6.04
N ALA A 152 17.27 8.88 7.04
CA ALA A 152 16.91 8.64 8.44
C ALA A 152 15.40 8.66 8.70
N ARG A 153 14.65 9.59 8.08
CA ARG A 153 13.19 9.66 8.25
C ARG A 153 12.45 8.54 7.52
N ASN A 154 13.01 8.04 6.42
CA ASN A 154 12.38 7.02 5.60
C ASN A 154 12.65 5.60 6.12
N PHE A 155 13.87 5.34 6.58
CA PHE A 155 14.34 4.03 7.00
C PHE A 155 13.40 3.32 7.98
N PRO A 156 12.89 3.95 9.05
CA PRO A 156 11.98 3.29 9.98
C PRO A 156 10.70 2.75 9.32
N MET A 157 10.15 3.41 8.30
CA MET A 157 8.98 2.88 7.60
C MET A 157 9.35 1.72 6.67
N GLN A 158 10.40 1.87 5.86
CA GLN A 158 10.75 0.88 4.84
C GLN A 158 11.34 -0.40 5.43
N ALA A 159 12.26 -0.25 6.39
CA ALA A 159 12.98 -1.39 6.93
C ALA A 159 12.09 -2.25 7.84
N ASN A 160 11.20 -1.64 8.64
CA ASN A 160 10.18 -2.39 9.38
C ASN A 160 9.14 -3.03 8.43
N GLY A 161 8.80 -2.37 7.32
CA GLY A 161 7.97 -2.99 6.25
C GLY A 161 8.63 -4.22 5.64
N ALA A 162 9.95 -4.20 5.46
CA ALA A 162 10.72 -5.35 5.00
C ALA A 162 10.83 -6.47 6.06
N GLU A 163 10.82 -6.15 7.36
CA GLU A 163 10.69 -7.16 8.42
C GLU A 163 9.32 -7.83 8.37
N MET A 164 8.25 -7.04 8.25
CA MET A 164 6.89 -7.56 8.08
C MET A 164 6.78 -8.50 6.89
N MET A 165 7.36 -8.14 5.73
CA MET A 165 7.40 -9.01 4.55
C MET A 165 8.07 -10.36 4.86
N ARG A 166 9.24 -10.36 5.50
CA ARG A 166 9.97 -11.59 5.81
C ARG A 166 9.18 -12.51 6.76
N ILE A 167 8.59 -11.94 7.80
CA ILE A 167 7.79 -12.69 8.78
C ILE A 167 6.50 -13.23 8.13
N ALA A 168 5.81 -12.41 7.34
CA ALA A 168 4.61 -12.83 6.62
C ALA A 168 4.90 -13.98 5.65
N ALA A 169 6.02 -13.91 4.91
CA ALA A 169 6.43 -14.98 4.01
C ALA A 169 6.68 -16.29 4.76
N SER A 170 7.41 -16.25 5.88
CA SER A 170 7.62 -17.43 6.75
C SER A 170 6.30 -18.03 7.21
N HIS A 171 5.39 -17.19 7.72
CA HIS A 171 4.08 -17.63 8.19
C HIS A 171 3.21 -18.24 7.08
N MET A 172 3.22 -17.66 5.89
CA MET A 172 2.51 -18.21 4.74
C MET A 172 3.05 -19.59 4.34
N THR A 173 4.38 -19.72 4.26
CA THR A 173 5.02 -21.01 3.94
C THR A 173 4.72 -22.07 5.01
N GLU A 174 4.79 -21.73 6.29
CA GLU A 174 4.44 -22.63 7.39
C GLU A 174 2.96 -23.05 7.38
N ALA A 175 2.07 -22.17 6.89
CA ALA A 175 0.65 -22.45 6.70
C ALA A 175 0.36 -23.27 5.42
N GLY A 176 1.38 -23.64 4.65
CA GLY A 176 1.23 -24.40 3.40
C GLY A 176 0.71 -23.57 2.22
N ILE A 177 0.76 -22.24 2.31
CA ILE A 177 0.37 -21.34 1.22
C ILE A 177 1.52 -21.27 0.21
N GLU A 178 1.20 -21.48 -1.07
CA GLU A 178 2.18 -21.37 -2.15
C GLU A 178 2.42 -19.89 -2.49
N VAL A 179 3.54 -19.35 -1.97
CA VAL A 179 4.00 -18.00 -2.27
C VAL A 179 4.85 -18.03 -3.53
N CYS A 180 4.36 -17.42 -4.62
CA CYS A 180 5.10 -17.35 -5.88
C CYS A 180 6.25 -16.35 -5.78
N CYS A 181 5.95 -15.11 -5.36
CA CYS A 181 6.95 -14.06 -5.18
C CYS A 181 6.43 -12.88 -4.34
N PRO A 182 7.34 -12.13 -3.68
CA PRO A 182 7.03 -10.79 -3.19
C PRO A 182 6.98 -9.77 -4.34
N VAL A 183 6.10 -8.79 -4.22
CA VAL A 183 5.94 -7.66 -5.14
C VAL A 183 5.80 -6.37 -4.32
N HIS A 184 6.92 -5.67 -4.08
CA HIS A 184 6.96 -4.53 -3.16
C HIS A 184 6.44 -4.90 -1.76
N ASP A 185 5.30 -4.32 -1.35
CA ASP A 185 4.57 -4.55 -0.11
C ASP A 185 3.44 -5.60 -0.24
N ALA A 186 3.47 -6.39 -1.31
CA ALA A 186 2.48 -7.42 -1.61
C ALA A 186 3.11 -8.80 -1.84
N PHE A 187 2.27 -9.83 -1.83
CA PHE A 187 2.59 -11.18 -2.24
C PHE A 187 1.73 -11.61 -3.42
N LEU A 188 2.35 -12.31 -4.37
CA LEU A 188 1.62 -13.13 -5.32
C LEU A 188 1.61 -14.56 -4.78
N ILE A 189 0.41 -15.11 -4.57
CA ILE A 189 0.19 -16.50 -4.13
C ILE A 189 -0.56 -17.27 -5.20
N GLU A 190 -0.44 -18.60 -5.19
CA GLU A 190 -1.18 -19.50 -6.07
C GLU A 190 -1.92 -20.56 -5.25
N ALA A 191 -3.08 -21.00 -5.75
CA ALA A 191 -3.81 -22.14 -5.21
C ALA A 191 -4.69 -22.76 -6.29
N ASP A 192 -5.31 -23.90 -5.96
CA ASP A 192 -6.41 -24.44 -6.75
C ASP A 192 -7.54 -23.42 -6.82
N ALA A 193 -8.18 -23.30 -7.99
CA ALA A 193 -9.14 -22.23 -8.23
C ALA A 193 -10.35 -22.29 -7.27
N GLN A 194 -10.68 -23.47 -6.75
CA GLN A 194 -11.74 -23.67 -5.76
C GLN A 194 -11.33 -23.26 -4.34
N ASP A 195 -10.03 -23.21 -4.04
CA ASP A 195 -9.47 -22.98 -2.69
C ASP A 195 -8.80 -21.60 -2.55
N ILE A 196 -8.71 -20.83 -3.63
CA ILE A 196 -7.98 -19.56 -3.67
C ILE A 196 -8.48 -18.53 -2.66
N ASP A 197 -9.80 -18.45 -2.42
CA ASP A 197 -10.36 -17.51 -1.43
C ASP A 197 -9.92 -17.90 -0.01
N ALA A 198 -9.86 -19.20 0.30
CA ALA A 198 -9.37 -19.68 1.59
C ALA A 198 -7.86 -19.40 1.75
N ALA A 199 -7.08 -19.60 0.69
CA ALA A 199 -5.66 -19.25 0.66
C ALA A 199 -5.43 -17.75 0.87
N VAL A 200 -6.26 -16.89 0.26
CA VAL A 200 -6.22 -15.43 0.44
C VAL A 200 -6.50 -15.06 1.89
N GLU A 201 -7.56 -15.58 2.52
CA GLU A 201 -7.86 -15.23 3.91
C GLU A 201 -6.78 -15.73 4.88
N ALA A 202 -6.22 -16.92 4.64
CA ALA A 202 -5.07 -17.42 5.39
C ALA A 202 -3.83 -16.52 5.22
N ALA A 203 -3.55 -16.06 3.99
CA ALA A 203 -2.45 -15.14 3.72
C ALA A 203 -2.66 -13.78 4.42
N ARG A 204 -3.87 -13.23 4.37
CA ARG A 204 -4.22 -11.97 5.06
C ARG A 204 -4.05 -12.09 6.58
N SER A 205 -4.42 -13.23 7.16
CA SER A 205 -4.19 -13.52 8.58
C SER A 205 -2.70 -13.55 8.91
N CYS A 206 -1.87 -14.20 8.08
CA CYS A 206 -0.41 -14.19 8.22
C CYS A 206 0.19 -12.78 8.15
N MET A 207 -0.27 -11.96 7.21
CA MET A 207 0.14 -10.56 7.07
C MET A 207 -0.29 -9.70 8.26
N ALA A 208 -1.51 -9.89 8.77
CA ALA A 208 -2.00 -9.19 9.95
C ALA A 208 -1.17 -9.56 11.18
N ARG A 209 -0.85 -10.85 11.38
CA ARG A 209 0.04 -11.30 12.47
C ARG A 209 1.43 -10.68 12.36
N ALA A 210 2.04 -10.73 11.18
CA ALA A 210 3.36 -10.12 10.95
C ALA A 210 3.38 -8.62 11.27
N SER A 211 2.32 -7.89 10.91
CA SER A 211 2.20 -6.47 11.29
C SER A 211 2.05 -6.27 12.79
N ALA A 212 1.25 -7.10 13.48
CA ALA A 212 1.09 -7.00 14.93
C ALA A 212 2.41 -7.29 15.67
N ASP A 213 3.19 -8.27 15.22
CA ASP A 213 4.46 -8.63 15.84
C ASP A 213 5.48 -7.48 15.75
N VAL A 214 5.56 -6.81 14.58
CA VAL A 214 6.48 -5.68 14.35
C VAL A 214 5.95 -4.39 14.99
N LEU A 215 4.64 -4.18 15.02
CA LEU A 215 4.02 -2.89 15.38
C LEU A 215 3.31 -2.94 16.75
N ALA A 216 3.82 -3.73 17.69
CA ALA A 216 3.33 -3.82 19.07
C ALA A 216 1.80 -4.04 19.18
N GLY A 217 1.27 -4.95 18.37
CA GLY A 217 -0.14 -5.32 18.31
C GLY A 217 -0.97 -4.54 17.29
N PHE A 218 -0.42 -3.52 16.63
CA PHE A 218 -1.14 -2.76 15.60
C PHE A 218 -1.21 -3.55 14.28
N THR A 219 -2.43 -3.98 13.89
CA THR A 219 -2.64 -4.75 12.66
C THR A 219 -2.87 -3.85 11.45
N LEU A 220 -2.12 -4.09 10.37
CA LEU A 220 -2.34 -3.44 9.09
C LEU A 220 -3.37 -4.21 8.26
N ARG A 221 -4.21 -3.47 7.52
CA ARG A 221 -5.16 -4.04 6.58
C ARG A 221 -4.45 -4.52 5.32
N SER A 222 -5.06 -5.50 4.67
CA SER A 222 -4.65 -5.98 3.35
C SER A 222 -5.84 -6.11 2.42
N ASP A 223 -5.59 -5.87 1.14
CA ASP A 223 -6.53 -6.04 0.04
C ASP A 223 -6.04 -7.18 -0.85
N ALA A 224 -6.96 -7.88 -1.53
CA ALA A 224 -6.61 -8.98 -2.42
C ALA A 224 -7.34 -8.85 -3.76
N THR A 225 -6.68 -9.28 -4.84
CA THR A 225 -7.30 -9.43 -6.17
C THR A 225 -6.95 -10.79 -6.74
N VAL A 226 -7.97 -11.55 -7.13
CA VAL A 226 -7.87 -12.93 -7.62
C VAL A 226 -7.98 -12.98 -9.14
N TYR A 227 -7.15 -13.82 -9.76
CA TYR A 227 -7.13 -14.09 -11.19
C TYR A 227 -7.11 -15.60 -11.41
N ALA A 228 -8.29 -16.19 -11.63
CA ALA A 228 -8.43 -17.59 -12.01
C ALA A 228 -8.17 -17.78 -13.50
N HIS A 229 -7.54 -18.91 -13.89
CA HIS A 229 -7.39 -19.25 -15.31
C HIS A 229 -8.76 -19.23 -16.04
N PRO A 230 -8.85 -18.66 -17.27
CA PRO A 230 -7.77 -18.15 -18.11
C PRO A 230 -7.45 -16.66 -17.92
N THR A 231 -7.99 -15.99 -16.90
CA THR A 231 -7.69 -14.58 -16.64
C THR A 231 -6.23 -14.38 -16.27
N ARG A 232 -5.63 -13.30 -16.78
CA ARG A 232 -4.22 -12.94 -16.55
C ARG A 232 -4.10 -11.89 -15.45
N TYR A 233 -3.04 -11.98 -14.66
CA TYR A 233 -2.69 -10.90 -13.73
C TYR A 233 -2.44 -9.61 -14.52
N SER A 234 -3.15 -8.54 -14.19
CA SER A 234 -3.11 -7.31 -14.98
C SER A 234 -3.30 -6.06 -14.12
N ASP A 235 -2.72 -4.96 -14.60
CA ASP A 235 -2.88 -3.62 -14.04
C ASP A 235 -3.56 -2.74 -15.10
N PRO A 236 -4.61 -1.98 -14.75
CA PRO A 236 -5.34 -1.13 -15.69
C PRO A 236 -4.44 -0.18 -16.51
N ARG A 237 -3.33 0.29 -15.93
CA ARG A 237 -2.38 1.19 -16.60
C ARG A 237 -1.61 0.50 -17.74
N GLY A 238 -1.51 -0.83 -17.68
CA GLY A 238 -0.78 -1.64 -18.66
C GLY A 238 -1.64 -2.12 -19.83
N VAL A 239 -2.97 -2.07 -19.71
CA VAL A 239 -3.91 -2.69 -20.66
C VAL A 239 -3.71 -2.19 -22.09
N ARG A 240 -3.64 -0.88 -22.31
CA ARG A 240 -3.47 -0.30 -23.65
C ARG A 240 -2.21 -0.81 -24.37
N MET A 241 -1.09 -0.88 -23.64
CA MET A 241 0.18 -1.35 -24.20
C MET A 241 0.13 -2.85 -24.45
N TRP A 242 -0.47 -3.62 -23.54
CA TRP A 242 -0.70 -5.05 -23.73
C TRP A 242 -1.51 -5.32 -24.99
N GLU A 243 -2.65 -4.65 -25.17
CA GLU A 243 -3.49 -4.76 -26.37
C GLU A 243 -2.72 -4.39 -27.64
N THR A 244 -1.90 -3.34 -27.59
CA THR A 244 -1.07 -2.92 -28.72
C THR A 244 -0.06 -4.00 -29.08
N VAL A 245 0.70 -4.52 -28.10
CA VAL A 245 1.70 -5.56 -28.32
C VAL A 245 1.05 -6.86 -28.79
N MET A 246 -0.01 -7.31 -28.12
CA MET A 246 -0.73 -8.53 -28.49
C MET A 246 -1.43 -8.39 -29.83
N GLY A 247 -1.87 -7.19 -30.22
CA GLY A 247 -2.40 -6.92 -31.56
C GLY A 247 -1.32 -7.03 -32.64
N LEU A 248 -0.10 -6.55 -32.37
CA LEU A 248 1.05 -6.70 -33.28
C LEU A 248 1.53 -8.15 -33.38
N LEU A 249 1.47 -8.91 -32.28
CA LEU A 249 1.72 -10.35 -32.26
C LEU A 249 0.52 -11.15 -32.83
N GLY A 250 -0.64 -10.49 -32.90
CA GLY A 250 -2.00 -11.00 -33.09
C GLY A 250 -2.37 -11.46 -34.50
N GLY A 251 -1.39 -11.92 -35.26
CA GLY A 251 -1.59 -13.06 -36.15
C GLY A 251 -1.94 -14.37 -35.41
N CYS A 252 -2.08 -14.35 -34.08
CA CYS A 252 -2.65 -15.43 -33.24
C CYS A 252 -3.47 -14.80 -32.07
N ALA A 253 -4.71 -15.25 -31.89
CA ALA A 253 -5.82 -14.54 -31.22
C ALA A 253 -5.67 -14.22 -29.69
N PRO A 254 -6.28 -13.11 -29.20
CA PRO A 254 -6.28 -12.73 -27.79
C PRO A 254 -7.49 -13.29 -27.01
N THR A 255 -7.25 -13.87 -25.83
CA THR A 255 -8.30 -14.20 -24.85
C THR A 255 -8.55 -12.99 -23.94
N HIS A 256 -9.82 -12.63 -23.78
CA HIS A 256 -10.33 -11.39 -23.19
C HIS A 256 -9.82 -11.10 -21.76
N LEU A 257 -9.33 -9.87 -21.55
CA LEU A 257 -9.13 -9.26 -20.23
C LEU A 257 -10.50 -8.74 -19.73
N GLN A 258 -11.19 -9.49 -18.87
CA GLN A 258 -12.25 -8.92 -18.04
C GLN A 258 -11.66 -8.56 -16.66
N CYS A 259 -11.70 -7.26 -16.33
CA CYS A 259 -11.37 -6.76 -14.99
C CYS A 259 -12.27 -7.41 -13.94
N ALA A 260 -11.68 -8.04 -12.94
CA ALA A 260 -12.39 -8.52 -11.75
C ALA A 260 -12.98 -7.33 -10.98
N SER A 261 -14.31 -7.30 -10.82
CA SER A 261 -15.02 -6.39 -9.92
C SER A 261 -15.32 -7.08 -8.59
N THR A 262 -15.14 -6.33 -7.51
CA THR A 262 -15.26 -6.70 -6.09
C THR A 262 -16.69 -7.10 -5.70
N HIS A 263 -16.81 -8.12 -4.85
CA HIS A 263 -18.04 -8.74 -4.34
C HIS A 263 -18.89 -7.84 -3.39
N LEU A 264 -20.22 -8.00 -3.45
CA LEU A 264 -21.12 -8.47 -2.37
C LEU A 264 -22.50 -7.79 -2.42
N GLN A 265 -23.56 -8.59 -2.58
CA GLN A 265 -24.75 -8.49 -1.71
C GLN A 265 -25.51 -9.83 -1.69
N CYS A 266 -25.81 -10.27 -0.47
CA CYS A 266 -26.46 -11.51 -0.10
C CYS A 266 -27.90 -11.68 -0.63
N ALA A 267 -28.27 -12.95 -0.80
CA ALA A 267 -29.59 -13.55 -1.05
C ALA A 267 -30.61 -13.30 0.12
N PRO A 268 -31.87 -13.84 0.15
CA PRO A 268 -32.48 -14.87 -0.72
C PRO A 268 -34.00 -14.75 -1.04
N ALA A 269 -34.48 -15.76 -1.78
CA ALA A 269 -35.76 -16.49 -1.62
C ALA A 269 -36.92 -16.28 -2.64
N ARG A 270 -37.13 -17.38 -3.41
CA ARG A 270 -38.37 -18.17 -3.60
C ARG A 270 -39.53 -17.70 -4.50
N GLN A 271 -40.12 -18.75 -5.11
CA GLN A 271 -41.42 -18.92 -5.79
C GLN A 271 -41.44 -18.44 -7.25
N GLY A 272 -41.77 -19.25 -8.26
CA GLY A 272 -42.63 -20.42 -8.30
C GLY A 272 -43.97 -20.04 -8.93
N PHE A 273 -44.25 -20.64 -10.09
CA PHE A 273 -45.50 -20.66 -10.88
C PHE A 273 -45.79 -19.53 -11.89
N LEU A 274 -46.01 -20.01 -13.12
CA LEU A 274 -46.67 -19.47 -14.32
C LEU A 274 -45.96 -18.33 -15.08
#